data_AF-A0A2V8MKQ5-F1
#
_entry.id   AF-A0A2V8MKQ5-F1
#
_cell.length_a   1.000
_cell.length_b   1.000
_cell.length_c   1.000
_cell.angle_alpha   90.00
_cell.angle_beta   90.00
_cell.angle_gamma   90.00
#
_symmetry.space_group_name_H-M   'P 1'
#
loop_
_entity.id
_entity.type
_entity.pdbx_description
1 polymer ?
#
loop_
_entity_poly.entity_id
_entity_poly.type
_entity_poly.pdbx_seq_one_letter_code
_entity_poly.pdbx_strand_id
1 'polypeptide(L)'
;MAGIVVGDRCGTLDGSESQANVRHPNGRPILAEPEADPAIKDGQGRGAFSGPPFPGKPKESEVPFQPWARALYQYREANLFEPHTRCKPSGGPRQFITPGGTEFVDIPETKTVYVFDENGPQTFRVIYMDGRPHPKEITPSFYGHSVGHWEGDTLVVDTIGFNE
;
A
#
# COMPACT_ATOMS: atom_id res chain seq x y z
N MET A 1 -1.29 5.51 -15.04
CA MET A 1 -1.69 4.23 -14.43
C MET A 1 -0.59 3.83 -13.47
N ALA A 2 -0.88 3.88 -12.17
CA ALA A 2 -0.02 3.30 -11.14
C ALA A 2 -0.83 2.14 -10.56
N GLY A 3 -0.60 0.93 -11.09
CA GLY A 3 -1.24 -0.29 -10.61
C GLY A 3 -0.44 -0.84 -9.43
N ILE A 4 -1.09 -1.07 -8.30
CA ILE A 4 -0.53 -1.89 -7.22
C ILE A 4 -1.14 -3.28 -7.37
N VAL A 5 -0.27 -4.28 -7.37
CA VAL A 5 -0.57 -5.71 -7.53
C VAL A 5 -0.31 -6.34 -6.17
N VAL A 6 -1.35 -6.72 -5.44
CA VAL A 6 -1.21 -7.54 -4.21
C VAL A 6 -1.53 -8.97 -4.59
N GLY A 7 -0.52 -9.74 -4.96
CA GLY A 7 -0.67 -11.09 -5.53
C GLY A 7 -0.56 -12.24 -4.52
N ASP A 8 -0.76 -13.44 -5.05
CA ASP A 8 -0.90 -14.76 -4.41
C ASP A 8 0.21 -15.21 -3.45
N ARG A 9 1.35 -14.52 -3.45
CA ARG A 9 2.56 -14.95 -2.75
C ARG A 9 3.26 -13.73 -2.16
N CYS A 10 3.23 -13.61 -0.83
CA CYS A 10 4.26 -12.85 -0.13
C CYS A 10 5.53 -13.71 -0.19
N GLY A 11 6.33 -13.55 -1.24
CA GLY A 11 7.57 -14.32 -1.36
C GLY A 11 8.45 -14.10 -0.13
N THR A 12 8.75 -15.18 0.60
CA THR A 12 9.83 -15.15 1.59
C THR A 12 11.15 -14.97 0.82
N LEU A 13 12.02 -14.12 1.37
CA LEU A 13 13.25 -13.67 0.72
C LEU A 13 14.28 -14.79 0.48
N ASP A 14 14.02 -15.99 1.00
CA ASP A 14 14.85 -17.20 0.88
C ASP A 14 14.38 -18.15 -0.24
N GLY A 15 13.32 -17.80 -0.97
CA GLY A 15 12.77 -18.65 -2.03
C GLY A 15 12.04 -19.89 -1.50
N SER A 16 11.76 -19.96 -0.19
CA SER A 16 10.80 -20.92 0.33
C SER A 16 9.38 -20.54 -0.12
N GLU A 17 8.52 -21.52 -0.34
CA GLU A 17 7.10 -21.23 -0.57
C GLU A 17 6.50 -20.66 0.72
N SER A 18 5.94 -19.45 0.63
CA SER A 18 5.13 -18.89 1.72
C SER A 18 3.92 -19.79 1.97
N GLN A 19 3.50 -19.89 3.24
CA GLN A 19 2.26 -20.59 3.59
C GLN A 19 1.08 -20.07 2.72
N ALA A 20 0.16 -20.97 2.37
CA ALA A 20 -1.04 -20.59 1.64
C ALA A 20 -1.81 -19.50 2.42
N ASN A 21 -2.14 -18.39 1.75
CA ASN A 21 -2.89 -17.30 2.35
C ASN A 21 -4.19 -17.83 2.97
N VAL A 22 -4.53 -17.38 4.18
CA VAL A 22 -5.86 -17.63 4.76
C VAL A 22 -6.90 -16.99 3.84
N ARG A 23 -8.06 -17.63 3.65
CA ARG A 23 -9.07 -17.19 2.68
C ARG A 23 -10.39 -16.85 3.36
N HIS A 24 -11.09 -15.87 2.81
CA HIS A 24 -12.49 -15.62 3.12
C HIS A 24 -13.37 -16.80 2.66
N PRO A 25 -14.60 -16.96 3.19
CA PRO A 25 -15.55 -17.98 2.71
C PRO A 25 -15.86 -17.91 1.21
N ASN A 26 -15.66 -16.74 0.60
CA ASN A 26 -15.82 -16.53 -0.84
C ASN A 26 -14.60 -16.96 -1.68
N GLY A 27 -13.57 -17.54 -1.05
CA GLY A 27 -12.36 -18.05 -1.70
C GLY A 27 -11.25 -17.02 -1.93
N ARG A 28 -11.47 -15.73 -1.67
CA ARG A 28 -10.45 -14.68 -1.83
C ARG A 28 -9.41 -14.72 -0.72
N PRO A 29 -8.15 -14.34 -0.99
CA PRO A 29 -7.14 -14.22 0.06
C PRO A 29 -7.53 -13.13 1.04
N ILE A 30 -7.33 -13.39 2.33
CA ILE A 30 -7.37 -12.37 3.37
C ILE A 30 -6.08 -11.54 3.22
N LEU A 31 -6.24 -10.24 2.99
CA LEU A 31 -5.12 -9.30 2.82
C LEU A 31 -4.51 -8.85 4.15
N ALA A 32 -5.29 -8.96 5.23
CA ALA A 32 -4.80 -8.75 6.59
C ALA A 32 -3.93 -9.93 7.04
N GLU A 33 -2.98 -9.66 7.92
CA GLU A 33 -2.32 -10.75 8.64
C GLU A 33 -3.37 -11.52 9.47
N PRO A 34 -3.31 -12.86 9.49
CA PRO A 34 -4.28 -13.64 10.26
C PRO A 34 -4.11 -13.34 11.75
N GLU A 35 -5.23 -12.98 12.41
CA GLU A 35 -5.31 -12.51 13.80
C GLU A 35 -4.73 -13.49 14.85
N ALA A 36 -4.43 -14.72 14.46
CA ALA A 36 -3.97 -15.81 15.32
C ALA A 36 -2.62 -16.41 14.91
N ASP A 37 -1.76 -15.70 14.16
CA ASP A 37 -0.39 -16.19 13.92
C ASP A 37 0.43 -16.11 15.22
N PRO A 38 0.76 -17.25 15.87
CA PRO A 38 1.55 -17.25 17.11
C PRO A 38 2.99 -16.76 16.91
N ALA A 39 3.45 -16.58 15.67
CA ALA A 39 4.76 -16.01 15.35
C ALA A 39 4.80 -14.48 15.50
N ILE A 40 3.66 -13.79 15.46
CA ILE A 40 3.56 -12.33 15.59
C ILE A 40 3.44 -11.96 17.08
N LYS A 41 4.44 -11.25 17.61
CA LYS A 41 4.42 -10.75 18.99
C LYS A 41 3.80 -9.35 19.04
N ASP A 42 3.08 -9.04 20.11
CA ASP A 42 2.58 -7.68 20.37
C ASP A 42 3.69 -6.63 20.15
N GLY A 43 3.44 -5.67 19.26
CA GLY A 43 4.39 -4.60 18.91
C GLY A 43 5.27 -4.88 17.67
N GLN A 44 5.17 -6.04 17.04
CA GLN A 44 5.52 -6.22 15.62
C GLN A 44 4.22 -5.96 14.85
N GLY A 45 4.12 -4.83 14.14
CA GLY A 45 2.83 -4.37 13.57
C GLY A 45 2.16 -5.42 12.68
N ARG A 46 0.82 -5.40 12.65
CA ARG A 46 -0.07 -6.44 12.10
C ARG A 46 -0.21 -6.32 10.57
N GLY A 47 0.92 -6.15 9.92
CA GLY A 47 1.09 -5.61 8.57
C GLY A 47 2.34 -4.72 8.48
N ALA A 48 3.18 -4.74 9.52
CA ALA A 48 4.44 -4.03 9.48
C ALA A 48 5.38 -4.73 8.51
N PHE A 49 5.81 -3.98 7.50
CA PHE A 49 7.12 -4.10 6.88
C PHE A 49 8.24 -3.86 7.93
N SER A 50 8.18 -4.61 9.02
CA SER A 50 9.10 -4.69 10.16
C SER A 50 10.26 -5.64 9.87
N GLY A 51 10.25 -6.26 8.69
CA GLY A 51 11.40 -6.98 8.14
C GLY A 51 12.58 -6.05 7.82
N PRO A 52 13.75 -6.62 7.52
CA PRO A 52 14.88 -5.85 7.01
C PRO A 52 14.44 -4.99 5.81
N PRO A 53 15.05 -3.80 5.61
CA PRO A 53 14.74 -2.94 4.47
C PRO A 53 14.67 -3.79 3.20
N PHE A 54 13.57 -3.67 2.43
CA PHE A 54 13.33 -4.43 1.20
C PHE A 54 14.66 -4.74 0.49
N PRO A 55 15.08 -6.02 0.40
CA PRO A 55 16.34 -6.34 -0.26
C PRO A 55 16.29 -5.79 -1.68
N GLY A 56 17.35 -5.07 -2.06
CA GLY A 56 17.36 -4.37 -3.34
C GLY A 56 16.63 -3.02 -3.34
N LYS A 57 16.61 -2.27 -2.22
CA LYS A 57 16.32 -0.83 -2.27
C LYS A 57 17.08 -0.21 -3.44
N PRO A 58 16.40 0.30 -4.47
CA PRO A 58 17.08 0.85 -5.62
C PRO A 58 17.93 2.02 -5.17
N LYS A 59 19.15 2.11 -5.68
CA LYS A 59 19.95 3.32 -5.52
C LYS A 59 19.21 4.46 -6.23
N GLU A 60 19.35 5.69 -5.76
CA GLU A 60 18.73 6.85 -6.43
C GLU A 60 19.09 6.88 -7.94
N SER A 61 20.32 6.48 -8.30
CA SER A 61 20.79 6.38 -9.68
C SER A 61 20.07 5.34 -10.54
N GLU A 62 19.41 4.35 -9.92
CA GLU A 62 18.69 3.26 -10.57
C GLU A 62 17.19 3.58 -10.74
N VAL A 63 16.68 4.59 -10.02
CA VAL A 63 15.27 4.99 -10.10
C VAL A 63 15.03 5.81 -11.38
N PRO A 64 14.11 5.38 -12.28
CA PRO A 64 13.82 6.08 -13.52
C PRO A 64 12.90 7.29 -13.26
N PHE A 65 13.42 8.29 -12.55
CA PHE A 65 12.68 9.51 -12.26
C PHE A 65 12.31 10.24 -13.55
N GLN A 66 11.08 10.75 -13.60
CA GLN A 66 10.76 11.86 -14.48
C GLN A 66 11.59 13.09 -14.06
N PRO A 67 11.98 14.01 -14.97
CA PRO A 67 12.81 15.17 -14.61
C PRO A 67 12.22 16.01 -13.47
N TRP A 68 10.91 16.26 -13.50
CA TRP A 68 10.19 16.99 -12.45
C TRP A 68 10.20 16.22 -11.12
N ALA A 69 10.05 14.90 -11.16
CA ALA A 69 10.02 14.04 -9.97
C ALA A 69 11.39 14.00 -9.30
N ARG A 70 12.48 13.98 -10.08
CA ARG A 70 13.85 14.06 -9.55
C ARG A 70 14.09 15.39 -8.83
N ALA A 71 13.71 16.50 -9.46
CA ALA A 71 13.86 17.83 -8.86
C ALA A 71 13.09 17.96 -7.55
N LEU A 72 11.85 17.46 -7.50
CA LEU A 72 11.02 17.46 -6.30
C LEU A 72 11.61 16.58 -5.18
N TYR A 73 12.09 15.37 -5.53
CA TYR A 73 12.79 14.49 -4.59
C TYR A 73 14.00 15.19 -3.95
N GLN A 74 14.89 15.75 -4.78
CA GLN A 74 16.08 16.46 -4.31
C GLN A 74 15.74 17.69 -3.45
N TYR A 75 14.68 18.43 -3.82
CA TYR A 75 14.20 19.56 -3.02
C TYR A 75 13.69 19.11 -1.65
N ARG A 76 12.90 18.03 -1.59
CA ARG A 76 12.36 17.50 -0.31
C ARG A 76 13.46 16.97 0.60
N GLU A 77 14.44 16.26 0.05
CA GLU A 77 15.62 15.78 0.78
C GLU A 77 16.44 16.95 1.36
N ALA A 78 16.74 17.97 0.55
CA ALA A 78 17.58 19.09 0.97
C ALA A 78 16.91 20.00 2.02
N ASN A 79 15.58 20.02 2.09
CA ASN A 79 14.81 20.94 2.93
C ASN A 79 14.00 20.25 4.04
N LEU A 80 14.15 18.94 4.23
CA LEU A 80 13.37 18.16 5.20
C LEU A 80 11.85 18.36 5.05
N PHE A 81 11.40 18.44 3.79
CA PHE A 81 9.99 18.59 3.41
C PHE A 81 9.34 17.26 2.99
N GLU A 82 9.84 16.16 3.54
CA GLU A 82 9.18 14.88 3.39
C GLU A 82 7.78 14.92 4.06
N PRO A 83 6.67 14.77 3.31
CA PRO A 83 5.32 14.98 3.84
C PRO A 83 5.00 14.10 5.05
N HIS A 84 5.50 12.86 5.06
CA HIS A 84 5.28 11.91 6.13
C HIS A 84 5.76 12.42 7.50
N THR A 85 6.93 13.08 7.56
CA THR A 85 7.49 13.65 8.81
C THR A 85 6.69 14.84 9.35
N ARG A 86 5.68 15.29 8.60
CA ARG A 86 4.79 16.41 8.93
C ARG A 86 3.34 15.94 9.09
N CYS A 87 3.13 14.65 9.35
CA CYS A 87 1.81 14.02 9.49
C CYS A 87 0.89 14.28 8.30
N LYS A 88 1.47 14.44 7.09
CA LYS A 88 0.70 14.46 5.85
C LYS A 88 0.57 13.03 5.31
N PRO A 89 -0.54 12.69 4.64
CA PRO A 89 -0.74 11.34 4.15
C PRO A 89 0.38 10.88 3.22
N SER A 90 0.72 9.59 3.30
CA SER A 90 1.82 8.97 2.55
C SER A 90 1.32 8.49 1.18
N GLY A 91 0.94 9.43 0.30
CA GLY A 91 0.33 9.13 -0.99
C GLY A 91 1.12 8.16 -1.88
N GLY A 92 0.39 7.41 -2.71
CA GLY A 92 0.98 6.48 -3.69
C GLY A 92 1.80 5.34 -3.06
N PRO A 93 2.88 4.87 -3.71
CA PRO A 93 3.71 3.79 -3.19
C PRO A 93 4.38 4.09 -1.85
N ARG A 94 4.47 5.36 -1.45
CA ARG A 94 5.05 5.76 -0.16
C ARG A 94 4.25 5.18 1.01
N GLN A 95 2.96 4.93 0.85
CA GLN A 95 2.07 4.34 1.87
C GLN A 95 2.65 3.03 2.44
N PHE A 96 3.06 2.12 1.56
CA PHE A 96 3.50 0.76 1.89
C PHE A 96 4.94 0.67 2.41
N ILE A 97 5.66 1.78 2.47
CA ILE A 97 7.01 1.83 3.05
C ILE A 97 7.07 2.71 4.30
N THR A 98 5.90 3.06 4.84
CA THR A 98 5.75 3.84 6.06
C THR A 98 6.25 3.07 7.29
N PRO A 99 7.14 3.66 8.11
CA PRO A 99 7.56 3.05 9.35
C PRO A 99 6.37 2.77 10.28
N GLY A 100 6.24 1.52 10.70
CA GLY A 100 5.16 1.04 11.57
C GLY A 100 4.07 0.27 10.86
N GLY A 101 4.10 0.18 9.52
CA GLY A 101 3.30 -0.80 8.78
C GLY A 101 2.06 -0.26 8.10
N THR A 102 1.45 -1.15 7.32
CA THR A 102 0.21 -0.89 6.60
C THR A 102 -0.76 -2.03 6.84
N GLU A 103 -1.96 -1.71 7.31
CA GLU A 103 -3.04 -2.68 7.54
C GLU A 103 -4.06 -2.62 6.41
N PHE A 104 -4.48 -3.78 5.91
CA PHE A 104 -5.57 -3.90 4.94
C PHE A 104 -6.81 -4.44 5.61
N VAL A 105 -7.93 -3.73 5.49
CA VAL A 105 -9.23 -4.18 5.98
C VAL A 105 -10.17 -4.35 4.80
N ASP A 106 -10.41 -5.60 4.39
CA ASP A 106 -11.43 -5.94 3.39
C ASP A 106 -12.79 -6.08 4.07
N ILE A 107 -13.79 -5.34 3.58
CA ILE A 107 -15.18 -5.38 4.04
C ILE A 107 -16.07 -5.79 2.85
N PRO A 108 -16.20 -7.10 2.57
CA PRO A 108 -16.92 -7.60 1.39
C PRO A 108 -18.38 -7.13 1.31
N GLU A 109 -19.04 -6.95 2.44
CA GLU A 109 -20.44 -6.51 2.55
C GLU A 109 -20.63 -5.13 1.93
N THR A 110 -19.63 -4.26 2.08
CA THR A 110 -19.63 -2.89 1.54
C THR A 110 -18.85 -2.75 0.24
N LYS A 111 -18.27 -3.85 -0.26
CA LYS A 111 -17.38 -3.87 -1.44
C LYS A 111 -16.30 -2.78 -1.36
N THR A 112 -15.66 -2.69 -0.21
CA THR A 112 -14.66 -1.65 0.07
C THR A 112 -13.47 -2.28 0.79
N VAL A 113 -12.26 -1.92 0.34
CA VAL A 113 -11.01 -2.21 1.05
C VAL A 113 -10.45 -0.91 1.60
N TYR A 114 -10.08 -0.91 2.87
CA TYR A 114 -9.36 0.18 3.52
C TYR A 114 -7.89 -0.19 3.66
N VAL A 115 -7.02 0.79 3.45
CA VAL A 115 -5.58 0.66 3.67
C VAL A 115 -5.17 1.71 4.68
N PHE A 116 -4.77 1.28 5.87
CA PHE A 116 -4.42 2.14 6.99
C PHE A 116 -2.90 2.23 7.15
N ASP A 117 -2.41 3.43 7.45
CA ASP A 117 -1.07 3.59 8.02
C ASP A 117 -1.17 3.34 9.54
N GLU A 118 -0.60 2.23 10.03
CA GLU A 118 -0.66 1.88 11.47
C GLU A 118 0.09 2.89 12.35
N ASN A 119 1.03 3.64 11.75
CA ASN A 119 1.84 4.63 12.43
C ASN A 119 2.11 5.85 11.55
N GLY A 120 2.43 6.99 12.18
CA GLY A 120 2.64 8.26 11.47
C GLY A 120 1.32 9.04 11.28
N PRO A 121 0.92 9.44 10.05
CA PRO A 121 -0.23 10.33 9.82
C PRO A 121 -1.59 9.84 10.31
N GLN A 122 -1.74 8.55 10.64
CA GLN A 122 -3.01 7.90 11.00
C GLN A 122 -4.11 8.18 9.96
N THR A 123 -3.74 8.03 8.69
CA THR A 123 -4.63 8.25 7.54
C THR A 123 -5.02 6.93 6.91
N PHE A 124 -6.05 6.94 6.08
CA PHE A 124 -6.50 5.77 5.35
C PHE A 124 -6.78 6.09 3.88
N ARG A 125 -6.58 5.08 3.04
CA ARG A 125 -6.99 5.05 1.65
C ARG A 125 -8.21 4.15 1.51
N VAL A 126 -9.15 4.58 0.67
CA VAL A 126 -10.36 3.81 0.33
C VAL A 126 -10.22 3.28 -1.09
N ILE A 127 -10.45 1.98 -1.26
CA ILE A 127 -10.48 1.30 -2.56
C ILE A 127 -11.90 0.76 -2.78
N TYR A 128 -12.59 1.29 -3.80
CA TYR A 128 -13.92 0.85 -4.15
C TYR A 128 -13.86 -0.42 -5.02
N MET A 129 -14.55 -1.48 -4.59
CA MET A 129 -14.54 -2.81 -5.22
C MET A 129 -15.87 -3.16 -5.90
N ASP A 130 -16.74 -2.18 -6.11
CA ASP A 130 -18.09 -2.37 -6.66
C ASP A 130 -18.17 -2.29 -8.18
N GLY A 131 -17.02 -2.17 -8.86
CA GLY A 131 -16.93 -2.07 -10.31
C GLY A 131 -17.30 -0.69 -10.86
N ARG A 132 -17.42 0.34 -10.01
CA ARG A 132 -17.64 1.71 -10.47
C ARG A 132 -16.47 2.21 -11.31
N PRO A 133 -16.72 3.05 -12.33
CA PRO A 133 -15.65 3.78 -12.99
C PRO A 133 -15.14 4.91 -12.08
N HIS A 134 -13.99 5.47 -12.44
CA HIS A 134 -13.55 6.73 -11.86
C HIS A 134 -14.54 7.89 -12.18
N PRO A 135 -14.74 8.83 -11.25
CA PRO A 135 -15.47 10.08 -11.53
C PRO A 135 -14.83 10.85 -12.69
N LYS A 136 -15.65 11.54 -13.49
CA LYS A 136 -15.15 12.41 -14.57
C LYS A 136 -14.43 13.63 -14.03
N GLU A 137 -14.98 14.21 -12.97
CA GLU A 137 -14.42 15.35 -12.26
C GLU A 137 -13.95 14.87 -10.89
N ILE A 138 -12.69 15.12 -10.56
CA ILE A 138 -12.07 14.69 -9.32
C ILE A 138 -11.35 15.85 -8.65
N THR A 139 -11.64 16.06 -7.35
CA THR A 139 -10.81 16.92 -6.51
C THR A 139 -9.57 16.12 -6.12
N PRO A 140 -8.35 16.55 -6.52
CA PRO A 140 -7.15 15.81 -6.20
C PRO A 140 -6.93 15.66 -4.69
N SER A 141 -6.40 14.52 -4.27
CA SER A 141 -6.11 14.20 -2.86
C SER A 141 -4.90 13.29 -2.73
N PHE A 142 -4.35 13.18 -1.51
CA PHE A 142 -3.11 12.45 -1.28
C PHE A 142 -3.18 10.98 -1.71
N TYR A 143 -4.38 10.39 -1.62
CA TYR A 143 -4.65 9.00 -2.01
C TYR A 143 -5.41 8.87 -3.33
N GLY A 144 -5.78 9.99 -3.96
CA GLY A 144 -6.64 10.02 -5.13
C GLY A 144 -7.98 9.31 -4.92
N HIS A 145 -8.62 8.93 -6.03
CA HIS A 145 -9.75 8.02 -6.05
C HIS A 145 -9.29 6.66 -6.53
N SER A 146 -9.50 5.60 -5.76
CA SER A 146 -9.07 4.25 -6.10
C SER A 146 -10.27 3.35 -6.43
N VAL A 147 -10.17 2.60 -7.52
CA VAL A 147 -11.08 1.49 -7.85
C VAL A 147 -10.26 0.22 -7.98
N GLY A 148 -10.83 -0.91 -7.59
CA GLY A 148 -10.11 -2.17 -7.64
C GLY A 148 -10.96 -3.36 -8.06
N HIS A 149 -10.27 -4.41 -8.48
CA HIS A 149 -10.84 -5.70 -8.82
C HIS A 149 -9.85 -6.82 -8.51
N TRP A 150 -10.37 -8.05 -8.44
CA TRP A 150 -9.57 -9.24 -8.21
C TRP A 150 -9.26 -9.94 -9.53
N GLU A 151 -7.99 -10.27 -9.76
CA GLU A 151 -7.50 -11.12 -10.85
C GLU A 151 -6.88 -12.37 -10.25
N GLY A 152 -7.67 -13.44 -10.14
CA GLY A 152 -7.32 -14.58 -9.29
C GLY A 152 -7.16 -14.11 -7.85
N ASP A 153 -5.98 -14.32 -7.29
CA ASP A 153 -5.61 -13.92 -5.94
C ASP A 153 -4.85 -12.59 -5.91
N THR A 154 -4.94 -11.82 -7.00
CA THR A 154 -4.32 -10.51 -7.11
C THR A 154 -5.35 -9.40 -6.93
N LEU A 155 -5.20 -8.53 -5.93
CA LEU A 155 -5.92 -7.26 -5.89
C LEU A 155 -5.22 -6.26 -6.82
N VAL A 156 -5.91 -5.89 -7.90
CA VAL A 156 -5.48 -4.85 -8.85
C VAL A 156 -6.19 -3.56 -8.51
N VAL A 157 -5.43 -2.47 -8.38
CA VAL A 157 -5.98 -1.15 -8.01
C VAL A 157 -5.56 -0.10 -9.04
N ASP A 158 -6.54 0.58 -9.64
CA ASP A 158 -6.32 1.78 -10.46
C ASP A 158 -6.64 3.03 -9.64
N THR A 159 -5.85 4.09 -9.81
CA THR A 159 -5.98 5.30 -9.00
C THR A 159 -5.64 6.54 -9.80
N ILE A 160 -6.49 7.55 -9.67
CA ILE A 160 -6.34 8.85 -10.32
C ILE A 160 -6.49 10.00 -9.33
N GLY A 161 -6.01 11.19 -9.70
CA GLY A 161 -6.21 12.42 -8.94
C GLY A 161 -5.32 12.56 -7.70
N PHE A 162 -4.06 12.16 -7.78
CA PHE A 162 -3.04 12.49 -6.76
C PHE A 162 -2.70 13.99 -6.78
N ASN A 163 -2.23 14.54 -5.66
CA ASN A 163 -1.83 15.95 -5.56
C ASN A 163 -0.40 16.19 -5.00
N GLU A 164 0.43 15.16 -4.94
CA GLU A 164 1.83 15.22 -4.44
C GLU A 164 2.90 15.42 -5.50
#